data_AF-W7T393-F1
#
_entry.id   AF-W7T393-F1
#
_cell.length_a   1.000
_cell.length_b   1.000
_cell.length_c   1.000
_cell.angle_alpha   90.00
_cell.angle_beta   90.00
_cell.angle_gamma   90.00
#
_symmetry.space_group_name_H-M   'P 1'
#
loop_
_entity.id
_entity.type
_entity.pdbx_description
1 polymer ?
#
loop_
_entity_poly.entity_id
_entity_poly.type
_entity_poly.pdbx_seq_one_letter_code
_entity_poly.pdbx_strand_id
1 'polypeptide(L)'
;MSTTKVATTTQSANCTSRPDSRLHDFSSTAVGGHDSESKARTWRILTPAQRIEKLNGMAMKRAQEMEKVLTPSHPDWPMYELVRRGNPVFKHRWMVLLYAYWALTGTGLLRCPSFAFGMSAFIITYLYIELYGAILHVNLDNPSFLSLPVLWEACLEFQYHHVIPSEITLRSYPQIAADLNLIVAMQFIVCTIVFYAHGGLFNPYIHATMACGLVNAYLLEWAHRQAHFPRGKRHAFAQYLQDRGFLVSEALHRRHHQTFDVGFPVLSGLSEPVINFVRAKVCANQWVWLAAFISMTFAGLPCIISVNMRLWEWGGEVVYRGGQECDVYLYVEEILGMARALCLGLSSSCMSFIESNF
;
A
#
# COMPACT_ATOMS: atom_id res chain seq x y z
N MET A 1 40.51 5.93 42.11
CA MET A 1 39.81 5.99 40.81
C MET A 1 38.74 4.91 40.81
N SER A 2 37.49 5.30 41.05
CA SER A 2 36.33 4.40 41.11
C SER A 2 35.71 4.33 39.71
N THR A 3 35.70 3.15 39.10
CA THR A 3 35.10 2.91 37.79
C THR A 3 33.65 2.47 37.97
N THR A 4 32.74 3.43 37.83
CA THR A 4 31.30 3.19 37.79
C THR A 4 30.94 2.47 36.50
N LYS A 5 30.60 1.19 36.59
CA LYS A 5 29.99 0.43 35.48
C LYS A 5 28.58 0.96 35.25
N VAL A 6 28.39 1.68 34.16
CA VAL A 6 27.06 2.02 33.62
C VAL A 6 26.50 0.75 33.00
N ALA A 7 25.49 0.15 33.65
CA ALA A 7 24.72 -0.94 33.09
C ALA A 7 23.75 -0.38 32.05
N THR A 8 24.04 -0.59 30.77
CA THR A 8 23.12 -0.32 29.67
C THR A 8 22.08 -1.44 29.64
N THR A 9 20.94 -1.23 30.28
CA THR A 9 19.79 -2.13 30.19
C THR A 9 19.08 -1.89 28.86
N THR A 10 19.45 -2.63 27.82
CA THR A 10 18.64 -2.78 26.62
C THR A 10 17.39 -3.59 26.97
N GLN A 11 16.31 -2.91 27.35
CA GLN A 11 14.98 -3.53 27.34
C GLN A 11 14.64 -3.85 25.88
N SER A 12 14.87 -5.10 25.46
CA SER A 12 14.19 -5.62 24.28
C SER A 12 12.71 -5.70 24.62
N ALA A 13 11.93 -4.75 24.11
CA ALA A 13 10.48 -4.88 24.07
C ALA A 13 10.15 -6.07 23.17
N ASN A 14 10.14 -7.27 23.75
CA ASN A 14 9.58 -8.45 23.13
C ASN A 14 8.11 -8.13 22.89
N CYS A 15 7.75 -8.05 21.60
CA CYS A 15 6.40 -7.82 21.10
C CYS A 15 5.54 -9.09 21.30
N THR A 16 5.53 -9.64 22.52
CA THR A 16 4.71 -10.78 22.90
C THR A 16 3.34 -10.25 23.32
N SER A 17 2.34 -10.52 22.47
CA SER A 17 0.90 -10.32 22.67
C SER A 17 0.48 -8.91 23.14
N ARG A 18 -0.09 -8.12 22.23
CA ARG A 18 -0.86 -6.91 22.58
C ARG A 18 -1.90 -7.28 23.66
N PRO A 19 -2.10 -6.46 24.71
CA PRO A 19 -3.18 -6.68 25.66
C PRO A 19 -4.56 -6.62 24.96
N ASP A 20 -5.51 -7.38 25.52
CA ASP A 20 -6.90 -7.64 25.09
C ASP A 20 -7.44 -6.75 23.94
N SER A 21 -7.58 -7.33 22.73
CA SER A 21 -8.16 -6.67 21.55
C SER A 21 -9.62 -6.24 21.73
N ARG A 22 -10.26 -6.65 22.83
CA ARG A 22 -11.59 -6.19 23.26
C ARG A 22 -11.71 -4.68 23.45
N LEU A 23 -10.61 -3.95 23.64
CA LEU A 23 -10.63 -2.48 23.66
C LEU A 23 -10.98 -1.86 22.29
N HIS A 24 -10.72 -2.59 21.22
CA HIS A 24 -11.01 -2.19 19.83
C HIS A 24 -12.28 -2.86 19.27
N ASP A 25 -12.84 -3.83 20.00
CA ASP A 25 -13.95 -4.69 19.55
C ASP A 25 -15.34 -4.06 19.74
N PHE A 26 -15.50 -2.80 19.32
CA PHE A 26 -16.80 -2.10 19.29
C PHE A 26 -17.48 -2.13 17.91
N SER A 27 -16.93 -2.88 16.96
CA SER A 27 -17.45 -2.96 15.58
C SER A 27 -18.76 -3.77 15.43
N SER A 28 -19.27 -4.38 16.50
CA SER A 28 -20.39 -5.33 16.43
C SER A 28 -21.74 -4.84 16.96
N THR A 29 -21.92 -3.54 17.23
CA THR A 29 -23.29 -3.00 17.20
C THR A 29 -23.73 -2.89 15.75
N ALA A 30 -24.13 -4.03 15.20
CA ALA A 30 -25.02 -4.12 14.05
C ALA A 30 -26.27 -3.30 14.39
N VAL A 31 -26.22 -2.02 14.05
CA VAL A 31 -27.37 -1.14 14.18
C VAL A 31 -28.42 -1.67 13.22
N GLY A 32 -29.59 -2.02 13.77
CA GLY A 32 -30.73 -2.56 13.06
C GLY A 32 -31.04 -1.80 11.77
N GLY A 33 -31.52 -2.54 10.77
CA GLY A 33 -31.50 -2.21 9.33
C GLY A 33 -32.08 -0.87 8.87
N HIS A 34 -32.71 -0.08 9.75
CA HIS A 34 -33.23 1.24 9.40
C HIS A 34 -32.19 2.37 9.53
N ASP A 35 -31.24 2.27 10.48
CA ASP A 35 -30.24 3.31 10.73
C ASP A 35 -28.97 3.11 9.88
N SER A 36 -28.71 1.88 9.45
CA SER A 36 -27.59 1.54 8.56
C SER A 36 -27.76 2.10 7.15
N GLU A 37 -28.99 2.17 6.63
CA GLU A 37 -29.25 2.75 5.31
C GLU A 37 -29.17 4.27 5.31
N SER A 38 -29.71 4.91 6.36
CA SER A 38 -29.62 6.37 6.55
C SER A 38 -28.16 6.82 6.60
N LYS A 39 -27.34 6.16 7.43
CA LYS A 39 -25.89 6.43 7.51
C LYS A 39 -25.19 6.18 6.19
N ALA A 40 -25.50 5.08 5.49
CA ALA A 40 -24.92 4.80 4.18
C ALA A 40 -25.29 5.86 3.14
N ARG A 41 -26.52 6.39 3.17
CA ARG A 41 -26.97 7.48 2.30
C ARG A 41 -26.18 8.76 2.54
N THR A 42 -25.87 9.09 3.80
CA THR A 42 -25.04 10.26 4.13
C THR A 42 -23.64 10.17 3.53
N TRP A 43 -23.00 9.00 3.52
CA TRP A 43 -21.65 8.88 2.94
C TRP A 43 -21.62 9.02 1.42
N ARG A 44 -22.70 8.67 0.73
CA ARG A 44 -22.78 8.75 -0.74
C ARG A 44 -22.80 10.18 -1.25
N ILE A 45 -23.39 11.11 -0.50
CA ILE A 45 -23.51 12.52 -0.90
C ILE A 45 -22.26 13.34 -0.57
N LEU A 46 -21.31 12.80 0.21
CA LEU A 46 -20.08 13.51 0.56
C LEU A 46 -19.07 13.41 -0.58
N THR A 47 -18.46 14.56 -0.91
CA THR A 47 -17.30 14.62 -1.80
C THR A 47 -16.13 13.83 -1.21
N PRO A 48 -15.18 13.37 -2.04
CA PRO A 48 -13.99 12.67 -1.55
C PRO A 48 -13.26 13.44 -0.43
N ALA A 49 -13.20 14.77 -0.52
CA ALA A 49 -12.58 15.60 0.50
C ALA A 49 -13.38 15.60 1.82
N GLN A 50 -14.70 15.79 1.75
CA GLN A 50 -15.57 15.75 2.93
C GLN A 50 -15.54 14.40 3.67
N ARG A 51 -15.32 13.29 2.94
CA ARG A 51 -15.17 11.97 3.57
C ARG A 51 -13.92 11.88 4.42
N ILE A 52 -12.79 12.43 3.96
CA ILE A 52 -11.53 12.47 4.71
C ILE A 52 -11.70 13.28 5.99
N GLU A 53 -12.31 14.46 5.91
CA GLU A 53 -12.60 15.28 7.09
C GLU A 53 -13.49 14.55 8.10
N LYS A 54 -14.54 13.88 7.62
CA LYS A 54 -15.42 13.09 8.47
C LYS A 54 -14.69 11.94 9.16
N LEU A 55 -13.79 11.24 8.45
CA LEU A 55 -12.97 10.18 9.01
C LEU A 55 -11.97 10.70 10.06
N ASN A 56 -11.34 11.85 9.82
CA ASN A 56 -10.48 12.51 10.81
C ASN A 56 -11.27 12.96 12.05
N GLY A 57 -12.51 13.44 11.88
CA GLY A 57 -13.41 13.73 13.00
C GLY A 57 -13.74 12.48 13.83
N MET A 58 -13.95 11.33 13.18
CA MET A 58 -14.13 10.05 13.87
C MET A 58 -12.88 9.62 14.62
N ALA A 59 -11.70 9.76 14.01
CA ALA A 59 -10.42 9.45 14.65
C ALA A 59 -10.17 10.33 15.89
N MET A 60 -10.39 11.64 15.78
CA MET A 60 -10.27 12.58 16.90
C MET A 60 -11.21 12.22 18.05
N LYS A 61 -12.50 11.97 17.74
CA LYS A 61 -13.47 11.54 18.75
C LYS A 61 -12.99 10.28 19.48
N ARG A 62 -12.48 9.30 18.73
CA ARG A 62 -11.98 8.05 19.31
C ARG A 62 -10.74 8.27 20.18
N ALA A 63 -9.84 9.15 19.77
CA ALA A 63 -8.67 9.52 20.57
C ALA A 63 -9.04 10.15 21.92
N GLN A 64 -10.07 11.00 21.95
CA GLN A 64 -10.61 11.61 23.17
C GLN A 64 -11.30 10.58 24.09
N GLU A 65 -11.97 9.58 23.52
CA GLU A 65 -12.55 8.48 24.30
C GLU A 65 -11.46 7.63 24.97
N MET A 66 -10.39 7.31 24.22
CA MET A 66 -9.31 6.46 24.70
C MET A 66 -8.42 7.14 25.74
N GLU A 67 -8.33 8.47 25.76
CA GLU A 67 -7.65 9.22 26.84
C GLU A 67 -8.21 8.90 28.24
N LYS A 68 -9.51 8.56 28.33
CA LYS A 68 -10.18 8.23 29.61
C LYS A 68 -9.89 6.80 30.07
N VAL A 69 -9.42 5.95 29.18
CA VAL A 69 -9.29 4.49 29.38
C VAL A 69 -7.84 4.05 29.41
N LEU A 70 -7.00 4.64 28.54
CA LEU A 70 -5.61 4.28 28.38
C LEU A 70 -4.72 5.15 29.26
N THR A 71 -3.65 4.55 29.76
CA THR A 71 -2.56 5.27 30.42
C THR A 71 -1.44 5.57 29.42
N PRO A 72 -0.57 6.57 29.68
CA PRO A 72 0.61 6.84 28.84
C PRO A 72 1.57 5.66 28.65
N SER A 73 1.50 4.64 29.50
CA SER A 73 2.26 3.40 29.39
C SER A 73 1.67 2.38 28.42
N HIS A 74 0.45 2.59 27.91
CA HIS A 74 -0.19 1.65 26.98
C HIS A 74 0.50 1.70 25.61
N PRO A 75 0.77 0.54 24.95
CA PRO A 75 1.48 0.50 23.66
C PRO A 75 0.86 1.34 22.54
N ASP A 76 -0.48 1.45 22.53
CA ASP A 76 -1.21 2.22 21.52
C ASP A 76 -1.37 3.72 21.87
N TRP A 77 -0.94 4.14 23.07
CA TRP A 77 -1.04 5.54 23.51
C TRP A 77 -0.42 6.55 22.54
N PRO A 78 0.79 6.31 21.95
CA PRO A 78 1.43 7.28 21.06
C PRO A 78 0.55 7.67 19.86
N MET A 79 -0.17 6.71 19.29
CA MET A 79 -1.06 6.92 18.15
C MET A 79 -2.23 7.87 18.50
N TYR A 80 -2.86 7.66 19.66
CA TYR A 80 -3.96 8.51 20.14
C TYR A 80 -3.48 9.92 20.55
N GLU A 81 -2.31 10.01 21.17
CA GLU A 81 -1.68 11.29 21.51
C GLU A 81 -1.38 12.13 20.26
N LEU A 82 -0.86 11.53 19.18
CA LEU A 82 -0.62 12.22 17.92
C LEU A 82 -1.90 12.87 17.38
N VAL A 83 -3.02 12.15 17.39
CA VAL A 83 -4.30 12.67 16.91
C VAL A 83 -4.86 13.75 17.82
N ARG A 84 -4.80 13.59 19.15
CA ARG A 84 -5.22 14.65 20.09
C ARG A 84 -4.43 15.94 19.94
N ARG A 85 -3.16 15.86 19.52
CA ARG A 85 -2.33 17.01 19.16
C ARG A 85 -2.68 17.65 17.81
N GLY A 86 -3.70 17.14 17.12
CA GLY A 86 -4.19 17.68 15.86
C GLY A 86 -3.53 17.10 14.61
N ASN A 87 -2.76 16.00 14.72
CA ASN A 87 -2.25 15.33 13.52
C ASN A 87 -3.39 14.62 12.78
N PRO A 88 -3.62 14.90 11.49
CA PRO A 88 -4.62 14.19 10.71
C PRO A 88 -4.17 12.74 10.47
N VAL A 89 -5.10 11.82 10.59
CA VAL A 89 -4.87 10.39 10.31
C VAL A 89 -4.95 10.13 8.81
N PHE A 90 -6.05 10.54 8.20
CA PHE A 90 -6.30 10.36 6.77
C PHE A 90 -6.00 11.66 6.05
N LYS A 91 -5.34 11.59 4.88
CA LYS A 91 -4.89 12.80 4.18
C LYS A 91 -5.45 12.89 2.77
N HIS A 92 -5.49 14.12 2.28
CA HIS A 92 -5.68 14.36 0.86
C HIS A 92 -4.44 13.94 0.09
N ARG A 93 -4.63 13.07 -0.90
CA ARG A 93 -3.55 12.59 -1.76
C ARG A 93 -3.45 13.42 -3.03
N TRP A 94 -2.25 13.42 -3.59
CA TRP A 94 -1.96 14.12 -4.82
C TRP A 94 -2.46 13.28 -5.99
N MET A 95 -3.71 13.48 -6.37
CA MET A 95 -4.38 12.67 -7.41
C MET A 95 -3.68 12.76 -8.76
N VAL A 96 -3.01 13.88 -9.05
CA VAL A 96 -2.18 14.05 -10.25
C VAL A 96 -1.07 12.98 -10.35
N LEU A 97 -0.46 12.60 -9.23
CA LEU A 97 0.57 11.55 -9.21
C LEU A 97 -0.04 10.19 -9.53
N LEU A 98 -1.20 9.87 -8.93
CA LEU A 98 -1.91 8.63 -9.22
C LEU A 98 -2.22 8.50 -10.72
N TYR A 99 -2.75 9.57 -11.35
CA TYR A 99 -3.05 9.55 -12.78
C TYR A 99 -1.79 9.47 -13.65
N ALA A 100 -0.70 10.14 -13.25
CA ALA A 100 0.58 10.00 -13.93
C ALA A 100 1.11 8.55 -13.85
N TYR A 101 0.98 7.89 -12.70
CA TYR A 101 1.38 6.48 -12.54
C TYR A 101 0.50 5.53 -13.35
N TRP A 102 -0.80 5.78 -13.44
CA TRP A 102 -1.68 5.03 -14.35
C TRP A 102 -1.32 5.22 -15.81
N ALA A 103 -0.99 6.45 -16.23
CA ALA A 103 -0.54 6.71 -17.59
C ALA A 103 0.77 5.96 -17.89
N LEU A 104 1.77 6.04 -16.99
CA LEU A 104 3.01 5.28 -17.12
C LEU A 104 2.73 3.78 -17.21
N THR A 105 1.90 3.23 -16.31
CA THR A 105 1.48 1.83 -16.33
C THR A 105 0.87 1.44 -17.68
N GLY A 106 -0.07 2.25 -18.18
CA GLY A 106 -0.69 2.03 -19.48
C GLY A 106 0.34 2.00 -20.61
N THR A 107 1.29 2.94 -20.63
CA THR A 107 2.36 2.94 -21.63
C THR A 107 3.27 1.72 -21.52
N GLY A 108 3.62 1.27 -20.31
CA GLY A 108 4.42 0.07 -20.10
C GLY A 108 3.71 -1.19 -20.60
N LEU A 109 2.41 -1.33 -20.34
CA LEU A 109 1.61 -2.47 -20.83
C LEU A 109 1.42 -2.43 -22.36
N LEU A 110 1.19 -1.26 -22.95
CA LEU A 110 1.07 -1.12 -24.41
C LEU A 110 2.39 -1.38 -25.14
N ARG A 111 3.53 -1.12 -24.48
CA ARG A 111 4.87 -1.40 -24.99
C ARG A 111 5.36 -2.80 -24.61
N CYS A 112 4.51 -3.63 -24.02
CA CYS A 112 4.90 -4.98 -23.63
C CYS A 112 5.36 -5.78 -24.85
N PRO A 113 6.58 -6.35 -24.84
CA PRO A 113 7.17 -7.02 -26.01
C PRO A 113 6.31 -8.15 -26.58
N SER A 114 5.68 -8.92 -25.70
CA SER A 114 4.75 -9.99 -26.07
C SER A 114 3.73 -10.20 -24.95
N PHE A 115 2.60 -10.82 -25.26
CA PHE A 115 1.60 -11.20 -24.25
C PHE A 115 2.18 -12.18 -23.23
N ALA A 116 3.00 -13.12 -23.68
CA ALA A 116 3.59 -14.13 -22.82
C ALA A 116 4.60 -13.50 -21.84
N PHE A 117 5.41 -12.53 -22.29
CA PHE A 117 6.27 -11.74 -21.39
C PHE A 117 5.45 -10.97 -20.36
N GLY A 118 4.37 -10.31 -20.78
CA GLY A 118 3.48 -9.59 -19.87
C GLY A 118 2.86 -10.50 -18.81
N MET A 119 2.43 -11.70 -19.21
CA MET A 119 1.87 -12.69 -18.29
C MET A 119 2.91 -13.19 -17.28
N SER A 120 4.14 -13.49 -17.71
CA SER A 120 5.20 -13.88 -16.77
C SER A 120 5.51 -12.74 -15.80
N ALA A 121 5.61 -11.51 -16.30
CA ALA A 121 5.86 -10.32 -15.50
C ALA A 121 4.74 -10.09 -14.48
N PHE A 122 3.48 -10.28 -14.88
CA PHE A 122 2.32 -10.21 -14.00
C PHE A 122 2.39 -11.25 -12.88
N ILE A 123 2.68 -12.51 -13.19
CA ILE A 123 2.72 -13.59 -12.19
C ILE A 123 3.85 -13.37 -11.19
N ILE A 124 5.07 -13.09 -11.65
CA ILE A 124 6.21 -12.92 -10.74
C ILE A 124 6.05 -11.66 -9.88
N THR A 125 5.50 -10.58 -10.44
CA THR A 125 5.28 -9.35 -9.68
C THR A 125 4.10 -9.49 -8.72
N TYR A 126 3.10 -10.32 -9.03
CA TYR A 126 2.02 -10.66 -8.12
C TYR A 126 2.57 -11.34 -6.85
N LEU A 127 3.43 -12.34 -7.01
CA LEU A 127 4.08 -13.03 -5.89
C LEU A 127 5.02 -12.09 -5.10
N TYR A 128 5.74 -11.21 -5.79
CA TYR A 128 6.57 -10.20 -5.15
C TYR A 128 5.73 -9.20 -4.32
N ILE A 129 4.65 -8.65 -4.89
CA ILE A 129 3.77 -7.69 -4.21
C ILE A 129 3.02 -8.35 -3.04
N GLU A 130 2.61 -9.62 -3.17
CA GLU A 130 2.06 -10.40 -2.06
C GLU A 130 3.00 -10.45 -0.85
N LEU A 131 4.28 -10.75 -1.09
CA LEU A 131 5.29 -10.81 -0.04
C LEU A 131 5.66 -9.41 0.48
N TYR A 132 5.86 -8.45 -0.42
CA TYR A 132 6.20 -7.07 -0.11
C TYR A 132 5.12 -6.43 0.77
N GLY A 133 3.85 -6.59 0.39
CA GLY A 133 2.71 -6.08 1.13
C GLY A 133 2.62 -6.66 2.54
N ALA A 134 2.86 -7.96 2.71
CA ALA A 134 2.88 -8.57 4.04
C ALA A 134 4.02 -8.03 4.92
N ILE A 135 5.21 -7.84 4.35
CA ILE A 135 6.35 -7.23 5.08
C ILE A 135 6.07 -5.77 5.42
N LEU A 136 5.51 -5.00 4.48
CA LEU A 136 5.09 -3.62 4.73
C LEU A 136 4.07 -3.57 5.87
N HIS A 137 3.05 -4.42 5.86
CA HIS A 137 2.03 -4.50 6.90
C HIS A 137 2.63 -4.74 8.29
N VAL A 138 3.55 -5.71 8.43
CA VAL A 138 4.28 -5.94 9.71
C VAL A 138 4.97 -4.68 10.23
N ASN A 139 5.52 -3.86 9.32
CA ASN A 139 6.16 -2.59 9.69
C ASN A 139 5.13 -1.51 10.06
N LEU A 140 4.07 -1.34 9.28
CA LEU A 140 3.05 -0.31 9.51
C LEU A 140 2.31 -0.51 10.84
N ASP A 141 2.12 -1.76 11.26
CA ASP A 141 1.52 -2.12 12.55
C ASP A 141 2.36 -1.78 13.77
N ASN A 142 3.64 -1.50 13.58
CA ASN A 142 4.56 -1.36 14.68
C ASN A 142 4.46 0.04 15.32
N PRO A 143 4.02 0.15 16.60
CA PRO A 143 3.90 1.45 17.25
C PRO A 143 5.25 2.15 17.44
N SER A 144 6.36 1.41 17.48
CA SER A 144 7.71 1.98 17.57
C SER A 144 8.08 2.82 16.34
N PHE A 145 7.41 2.62 15.20
CA PHE A 145 7.70 3.35 13.96
C PHE A 145 6.90 4.64 13.81
N LEU A 146 6.00 4.95 14.76
CA LEU A 146 5.37 6.27 14.86
C LEU A 146 6.36 7.41 15.17
N SER A 147 7.58 7.08 15.60
CA SER A 147 8.65 8.07 15.78
C SER A 147 9.62 8.15 14.60
N LEU A 148 9.49 7.29 13.58
CA LEU A 148 10.40 7.31 12.44
C LEU A 148 10.01 8.40 11.44
N PRO A 149 10.93 9.30 11.06
CA PRO A 149 10.69 10.26 9.99
C PRO A 149 10.26 9.53 8.71
N VAL A 150 9.43 10.17 7.90
CA VAL A 150 8.86 9.62 6.65
C VAL A 150 7.83 8.51 6.85
N LEU A 151 8.08 7.53 7.73
CA LEU A 151 7.21 6.36 7.90
C LEU A 151 6.06 6.59 8.89
N TRP A 152 6.22 7.49 9.86
CA TRP A 152 5.24 7.67 10.94
C TRP A 152 3.81 7.94 10.46
N GLU A 153 3.66 8.66 9.34
CA GLU A 153 2.34 9.01 8.80
C GLU A 153 1.60 7.78 8.29
N ALA A 154 2.31 6.90 7.56
CA ALA A 154 1.75 5.65 7.07
C ALA A 154 1.44 4.69 8.24
N CYS A 155 2.33 4.62 9.25
CA CYS A 155 2.07 3.87 10.48
C CYS A 155 0.83 4.38 11.22
N LEU A 156 0.68 5.71 11.33
CA LEU A 156 -0.47 6.32 12.02
C LEU A 156 -1.78 5.95 11.33
N GLU A 157 -1.83 6.11 10.00
CA GLU A 157 -3.03 5.78 9.21
C GLU A 157 -3.36 4.28 9.27
N PHE A 158 -2.36 3.42 9.12
CA PHE A 158 -2.54 1.98 9.14
C PHE A 158 -2.95 1.46 10.52
N GLN A 159 -2.41 2.00 11.61
CA GLN A 159 -2.85 1.60 12.94
C GLN A 159 -4.26 2.12 13.27
N TYR A 160 -4.64 3.30 12.77
CA TYR A 160 -6.03 3.76 12.89
C TYR A 160 -7.00 2.98 12.02
N HIS A 161 -6.54 2.33 10.96
CA HIS A 161 -7.36 1.39 10.21
C HIS A 161 -7.86 0.24 11.12
N HIS A 162 -7.10 -0.19 12.13
CA HIS A 162 -7.58 -1.16 13.12
C HIS A 162 -8.66 -0.60 14.04
N VAL A 163 -8.63 0.70 14.28
CA VAL A 163 -9.60 1.41 15.11
C VAL A 163 -10.89 1.70 14.34
N ILE A 164 -10.77 2.00 13.05
CA ILE A 164 -11.89 2.32 12.15
C ILE A 164 -11.81 1.45 10.88
N PRO A 165 -12.02 0.11 10.94
CA PRO A 165 -11.80 -0.78 9.79
C PRO A 165 -12.65 -0.42 8.56
N SER A 166 -13.83 0.16 8.81
CA SER A 166 -14.73 0.58 7.75
C SER A 166 -14.17 1.70 6.86
N GLU A 167 -13.14 2.45 7.29
CA GLU A 167 -12.62 3.62 6.56
C GLU A 167 -12.26 3.30 5.10
N ILE A 168 -11.63 2.14 4.86
CA ILE A 168 -11.20 1.73 3.53
C ILE A 168 -12.39 1.46 2.60
N THR A 169 -13.54 1.05 3.16
CA THR A 169 -14.76 0.87 2.37
C THR A 169 -15.47 2.20 2.07
N LEU A 170 -15.28 3.21 2.94
CA LEU A 170 -15.91 4.53 2.87
C LEU A 170 -15.17 5.49 1.94
N ARG A 171 -13.85 5.35 1.79
CA ARG A 171 -13.03 6.11 0.83
C ARG A 171 -13.30 5.65 -0.61
N SER A 172 -13.07 6.56 -1.55
CA SER A 172 -13.04 6.18 -2.97
C SER A 172 -11.79 5.35 -3.26
N TYR A 173 -11.87 4.42 -4.23
CA TYR A 173 -10.72 3.59 -4.57
C TYR A 173 -9.50 4.41 -5.02
N PRO A 174 -9.64 5.47 -5.86
CA PRO A 174 -8.50 6.32 -6.21
C PRO A 174 -7.79 6.93 -5.00
N GLN A 175 -8.53 7.31 -3.95
CA GLN A 175 -7.90 7.81 -2.72
C GLN A 175 -7.05 6.76 -2.01
N ILE A 176 -7.48 5.50 -2.02
CA ILE A 176 -6.77 4.38 -1.38
C ILE A 176 -5.54 4.02 -2.22
N ALA A 177 -5.70 3.89 -3.54
CA ALA A 177 -4.57 3.63 -4.45
C ALA A 177 -3.49 4.73 -4.37
N ALA A 178 -3.88 5.98 -4.12
CA ALA A 178 -2.97 7.09 -3.95
C ALA A 178 -2.20 7.10 -2.61
N ASP A 179 -2.54 6.22 -1.65
CA ASP A 179 -1.73 5.99 -0.44
C ASP A 179 -0.35 5.43 -0.81
N LEU A 180 -0.25 4.76 -1.96
CA LEU A 180 1.00 4.21 -2.49
C LEU A 180 1.88 5.25 -3.22
N ASN A 181 1.44 6.50 -3.38
CA ASN A 181 2.13 7.47 -4.25
C ASN A 181 3.64 7.60 -3.94
N LEU A 182 4.00 7.72 -2.66
CA LEU A 182 5.40 7.88 -2.25
C LEU A 182 6.24 6.64 -2.59
N ILE A 183 5.73 5.44 -2.28
CA ILE A 183 6.49 4.22 -2.51
C ILE A 183 6.58 3.88 -4.00
N VAL A 184 5.54 4.18 -4.77
CA VAL A 184 5.54 4.06 -6.22
C VAL A 184 6.56 5.02 -6.83
N ALA A 185 6.57 6.30 -6.43
CA ALA A 185 7.57 7.26 -6.88
C ALA A 185 9.01 6.74 -6.66
N MET A 186 9.26 6.25 -5.44
CA MET A 186 10.57 5.70 -5.07
C MET A 186 10.96 4.50 -5.95
N GLN A 187 10.04 3.56 -6.17
CA GLN A 187 10.30 2.39 -7.02
C GLN A 187 10.58 2.77 -8.47
N PHE A 188 9.85 3.76 -9.02
CA PHE A 188 10.10 4.26 -10.36
C PHE A 188 11.49 4.90 -10.48
N ILE A 189 11.88 5.73 -9.51
CA ILE A 189 13.19 6.38 -9.48
C ILE A 189 14.31 5.33 -9.37
N VAL A 190 14.20 4.40 -8.42
CA VAL A 190 15.19 3.34 -8.18
C VAL A 190 15.39 2.49 -9.42
N CYS A 191 14.31 1.98 -10.03
CA CYS A 191 14.42 1.15 -11.23
C CYS A 191 14.99 1.94 -12.42
N THR A 192 14.63 3.22 -12.57
CA THR A 192 15.20 4.07 -13.62
C THR A 192 16.71 4.23 -13.46
N ILE A 193 17.19 4.45 -12.24
CA ILE A 193 18.62 4.60 -11.95
C ILE A 193 19.36 3.28 -12.15
N VAL A 194 18.87 2.19 -11.55
CA VAL A 194 19.53 0.87 -11.60
C VAL A 194 19.67 0.37 -13.03
N PHE A 195 18.67 0.61 -13.87
CA PHE A 195 18.67 0.17 -15.27
C PHE A 195 18.99 1.28 -16.27
N TYR A 196 19.60 2.39 -15.84
CA TYR A 196 19.90 3.51 -16.74
C TYR A 196 20.72 3.07 -17.96
N ALA A 197 21.77 2.25 -17.75
CA ALA A 197 22.60 1.70 -18.83
C ALA A 197 21.85 0.73 -19.78
N HIS A 198 20.66 0.28 -19.40
CA HIS A 198 19.77 -0.58 -20.18
C HIS A 198 18.57 0.19 -20.76
N GLY A 199 18.59 1.53 -20.72
CA GLY A 199 17.52 2.40 -21.22
C GLY A 199 16.44 2.74 -20.19
N GLY A 200 16.54 2.27 -18.94
CA GLY A 200 15.59 2.58 -17.87
C GLY A 200 14.13 2.31 -18.26
N LEU A 201 13.25 3.27 -18.02
CA LEU A 201 11.82 3.20 -18.41
C LEU A 201 11.57 3.24 -19.92
N PHE A 202 12.58 3.58 -20.72
CA PHE A 202 12.45 3.53 -22.18
C PHE A 202 12.61 2.13 -22.73
N ASN A 203 13.15 1.19 -21.95
CA ASN A 203 13.23 -0.20 -22.31
C ASN A 203 11.86 -0.88 -22.10
N PRO A 204 11.25 -1.48 -23.15
CA PRO A 204 9.91 -2.06 -23.07
C PRO A 204 9.80 -3.22 -22.07
N TYR A 205 10.85 -4.03 -21.90
CA TYR A 205 10.85 -5.16 -20.97
C TYR A 205 10.82 -4.70 -19.51
N ILE A 206 11.65 -3.69 -19.19
CA ILE A 206 11.72 -3.09 -17.85
C ILE A 206 10.40 -2.41 -17.53
N HIS A 207 9.93 -1.56 -18.43
CA HIS A 207 8.72 -0.78 -18.21
C HIS A 207 7.47 -1.66 -18.09
N ALA A 208 7.32 -2.68 -18.94
CA ALA A 208 6.19 -3.62 -18.84
C ALA A 208 6.20 -4.40 -17.51
N THR A 209 7.38 -4.81 -17.03
CA THR A 209 7.48 -5.49 -15.72
C THR A 209 7.13 -4.55 -14.57
N MET A 210 7.59 -3.30 -14.61
CA MET A 210 7.21 -2.29 -13.62
C MET A 210 5.71 -1.98 -13.64
N ALA A 211 5.13 -1.87 -14.83
CA ALA A 211 3.70 -1.66 -15.00
C ALA A 211 2.89 -2.82 -14.39
N CYS A 212 3.30 -4.07 -14.63
CA CYS A 212 2.68 -5.24 -13.99
C CYS A 212 2.81 -5.19 -12.46
N GLY A 213 3.96 -4.77 -11.94
CA GLY A 213 4.16 -4.57 -10.50
C GLY A 213 3.21 -3.53 -9.91
N LEU A 214 3.00 -2.42 -10.60
CA LEU A 214 2.07 -1.38 -10.16
C LEU A 214 0.60 -1.82 -10.26
N VAL A 215 0.22 -2.53 -11.32
CA VAL A 215 -1.12 -3.16 -11.41
C VAL A 215 -1.35 -4.08 -10.21
N ASN A 216 -0.37 -4.90 -9.85
CA ASN A 216 -0.48 -5.80 -8.70
C ASN A 216 -0.51 -5.05 -7.36
N ALA A 217 0.22 -3.94 -7.21
CA ALA A 217 0.15 -3.10 -6.02
C ALA A 217 -1.24 -2.43 -5.86
N TYR A 218 -1.84 -1.97 -6.95
CA TYR A 218 -3.21 -1.47 -6.94
C TYR A 218 -4.24 -2.60 -6.72
N LEU A 219 -4.00 -3.79 -7.27
CA LEU A 219 -4.82 -4.98 -6.99
C LEU A 219 -4.77 -5.34 -5.50
N LEU A 220 -3.63 -5.19 -4.84
CA LEU A 220 -3.47 -5.39 -3.40
C LEU A 220 -4.37 -4.44 -2.59
N GLU A 221 -4.35 -3.13 -2.88
CA GLU A 221 -5.24 -2.16 -2.21
C GLU A 221 -6.73 -2.47 -2.47
N TRP A 222 -7.04 -2.91 -3.69
CA TRP A 222 -8.40 -3.31 -4.02
C TRP A 222 -8.82 -4.57 -3.26
N ALA A 223 -7.97 -5.59 -3.21
CA ALA A 223 -8.20 -6.84 -2.50
C ALA A 223 -8.42 -6.59 -1.01
N HIS A 224 -7.57 -5.78 -0.39
CA HIS A 224 -7.69 -5.34 0.99
C HIS A 224 -9.08 -4.71 1.23
N ARG A 225 -9.46 -3.74 0.40
CA ARG A 225 -10.79 -3.10 0.49
C ARG A 225 -11.94 -4.10 0.35
N GLN A 226 -11.85 -5.07 -0.56
CA GLN A 226 -12.90 -6.08 -0.78
C GLN A 226 -13.04 -7.03 0.41
N ALA A 227 -11.96 -7.28 1.16
CA ALA A 227 -11.99 -8.10 2.37
C ALA A 227 -12.77 -7.44 3.52
N HIS A 228 -12.92 -6.11 3.51
CA HIS A 228 -13.72 -5.36 4.49
C HIS A 228 -15.19 -5.23 4.12
N PHE A 229 -15.57 -5.44 2.85
CA PHE A 229 -16.98 -5.49 2.49
C PHE A 229 -17.60 -6.80 2.98
N PRO A 230 -18.79 -6.78 3.60
CA PRO A 230 -19.53 -8.01 3.87
C PRO A 230 -19.91 -8.68 2.54
N ARG A 231 -20.02 -10.02 2.53
CA ARG A 231 -20.29 -10.83 1.33
C ARG A 231 -21.38 -10.27 0.40
N GLY A 232 -22.48 -9.74 0.95
CA GLY A 232 -23.59 -9.19 0.17
C GLY A 232 -23.36 -7.80 -0.46
N LYS A 233 -22.28 -7.09 -0.09
CA LYS A 233 -21.91 -5.77 -0.63
C LYS A 233 -20.60 -5.80 -1.44
N ARG A 234 -19.93 -6.95 -1.48
CA ARG A 234 -18.67 -7.16 -2.18
C ARG A 234 -18.90 -7.24 -3.69
N HIS A 235 -17.93 -6.77 -4.47
CA HIS A 235 -18.00 -6.90 -5.92
C HIS A 235 -17.98 -8.39 -6.34
N ALA A 236 -18.86 -8.81 -7.27
CA ALA A 236 -18.99 -10.22 -7.65
C ALA A 236 -17.69 -10.83 -8.18
N PHE A 237 -16.91 -10.07 -8.95
CA PHE A 237 -15.59 -10.50 -9.41
C PHE A 237 -14.60 -10.67 -8.26
N ALA A 238 -14.65 -9.80 -7.23
CA ALA A 238 -13.79 -9.94 -6.07
C ALA A 238 -14.16 -11.19 -5.27
N GLN A 239 -15.45 -11.44 -5.08
CA GLN A 239 -15.95 -12.66 -4.44
C GLN A 239 -15.46 -13.91 -5.16
N TYR A 240 -15.58 -13.94 -6.49
CA TYR A 240 -15.11 -15.05 -7.34
C TYR A 240 -13.61 -15.34 -7.14
N LEU A 241 -12.78 -14.29 -7.06
CA LEU A 241 -11.34 -14.41 -6.87
C LEU A 241 -10.96 -14.79 -5.44
N GLN A 242 -11.66 -14.27 -4.43
CA GLN A 242 -11.47 -14.67 -3.02
C GLN A 242 -11.81 -16.15 -2.81
N ASP A 243 -12.91 -16.63 -3.40
CA ASP A 243 -13.32 -18.03 -3.31
C ASP A 243 -12.29 -19.00 -3.95
N ARG A 244 -11.39 -18.48 -4.78
CA ARG A 244 -10.30 -19.22 -5.43
C ARG A 244 -8.92 -18.96 -4.83
N GLY A 245 -8.83 -18.13 -3.79
CA GLY A 245 -7.56 -17.77 -3.16
C GLY A 245 -6.67 -16.83 -3.97
N PHE A 246 -7.20 -16.19 -5.02
CA PHE A 246 -6.48 -15.13 -5.74
C PHE A 246 -6.62 -13.76 -5.07
N LEU A 247 -7.58 -13.59 -4.18
CA LEU A 247 -7.68 -12.43 -3.31
C LEU A 247 -7.87 -12.85 -1.86
N VAL A 248 -7.39 -12.03 -0.93
CA VAL A 248 -7.45 -12.27 0.51
C VAL A 248 -8.91 -12.34 0.93
N SER A 249 -9.31 -13.39 1.64
CA SER A 249 -10.68 -13.53 2.12
C SER A 249 -10.95 -12.62 3.33
N GLU A 250 -12.22 -12.24 3.52
CA GLU A 250 -12.68 -11.55 4.74
C GLU A 250 -12.32 -12.34 6.01
N ALA A 251 -12.48 -13.67 6.00
CA ALA A 251 -12.20 -14.49 7.16
C ALA A 251 -10.72 -14.45 7.56
N LEU A 252 -9.83 -14.49 6.57
CA LEU A 252 -8.38 -14.38 6.79
C LEU A 252 -8.02 -12.98 7.30
N HIS A 253 -8.47 -11.93 6.63
CA HIS A 253 -8.12 -10.57 7.03
C HIS A 253 -8.76 -10.18 8.38
N ARG A 254 -9.97 -10.63 8.68
CA ARG A 254 -10.61 -10.41 9.99
C ARG A 254 -9.82 -11.03 11.13
N ARG A 255 -9.14 -12.16 10.91
CA ARG A 255 -8.25 -12.76 11.93
C ARG A 255 -7.15 -11.78 12.33
N HIS A 256 -6.59 -11.06 11.37
CA HIS A 256 -5.61 -10.01 11.64
C HIS A 256 -6.19 -8.92 12.55
N HIS A 257 -7.37 -8.40 12.22
CA HIS A 257 -8.07 -7.39 13.03
C HIS A 257 -8.45 -7.86 14.45
N GLN A 258 -8.42 -9.17 14.71
CA GLN A 258 -8.72 -9.73 16.03
C GLN A 258 -7.49 -9.88 16.93
N THR A 259 -6.31 -10.15 16.35
CA THR A 259 -5.12 -10.51 17.14
C THR A 259 -3.89 -9.65 16.84
N PHE A 260 -3.85 -8.99 15.69
CA PHE A 260 -2.76 -8.12 15.20
C PHE A 260 -1.38 -8.79 15.07
N ASP A 261 -1.30 -10.11 15.16
CA ASP A 261 -0.04 -10.85 15.17
C ASP A 261 0.09 -11.91 14.07
N VAL A 262 -0.97 -12.07 13.26
CA VAL A 262 -1.08 -12.98 12.10
C VAL A 262 -1.89 -12.30 10.99
N GLY A 263 -1.93 -12.91 9.78
CA GLY A 263 -2.83 -12.46 8.71
C GLY A 263 -2.40 -11.16 8.01
N PHE A 264 -1.10 -10.85 8.02
CA PHE A 264 -0.50 -9.66 7.39
C PHE A 264 -0.68 -9.54 5.87
N PRO A 265 -0.73 -10.61 5.05
CA PRO A 265 -0.89 -10.42 3.62
C PRO A 265 -2.31 -9.93 3.28
N VAL A 266 -2.42 -8.90 2.45
CA VAL A 266 -3.70 -8.28 2.06
C VAL A 266 -4.02 -8.39 0.57
N LEU A 267 -3.18 -9.08 -0.21
CA LEU A 267 -3.47 -9.39 -1.61
C LEU A 267 -4.20 -10.74 -1.73
N SER A 268 -3.56 -11.87 -1.43
CA SER A 268 -4.11 -13.23 -1.58
C SER A 268 -4.08 -14.07 -0.30
N GLY A 269 -3.08 -13.86 0.56
CA GLY A 269 -2.85 -14.69 1.74
C GLY A 269 -1.79 -15.77 1.53
N LEU A 270 -1.26 -15.93 0.30
CA LEU A 270 -0.26 -16.96 -0.01
C LEU A 270 1.02 -16.83 0.84
N SER A 271 1.42 -15.61 1.20
CA SER A 271 2.62 -15.41 2.03
C SER A 271 2.37 -15.61 3.54
N GLU A 272 1.13 -15.85 3.98
CA GLU A 272 0.79 -15.92 5.42
C GLU A 272 1.59 -17.00 6.15
N PRO A 273 1.66 -18.27 5.69
CA PRO A 273 2.36 -19.31 6.45
C PRO A 273 3.85 -18.99 6.65
N VAL A 274 4.49 -18.41 5.62
CA VAL A 274 5.91 -18.03 5.66
C VAL A 274 6.11 -16.86 6.62
N ILE A 275 5.30 -15.81 6.52
CA ILE A 275 5.42 -14.63 7.39
C ILE A 275 5.18 -15.01 8.86
N ASN A 276 4.13 -15.78 9.13
CA ASN A 276 3.82 -16.24 10.49
C ASN A 276 4.95 -17.12 11.04
N PHE A 277 5.50 -18.04 10.24
CA PHE A 277 6.63 -18.88 10.65
C PHE A 277 7.87 -18.04 10.98
N VAL A 278 8.28 -17.16 10.05
CA VAL A 278 9.48 -16.33 10.25
C VAL A 278 9.30 -15.44 11.47
N ARG A 279 8.16 -14.78 11.63
CA ARG A 279 7.90 -13.88 12.76
C ARG A 279 7.86 -14.62 14.10
N ALA A 280 7.20 -15.77 14.16
CA ALA A 280 7.01 -16.51 15.41
C ALA A 280 8.21 -17.38 15.81
N LYS A 281 9.00 -17.88 14.84
CA LYS A 281 10.04 -18.89 15.08
C LYS A 281 11.45 -18.48 14.71
N VAL A 282 11.62 -17.49 13.82
CA VAL A 282 12.95 -17.10 13.32
C VAL A 282 13.37 -15.73 13.85
N CYS A 283 12.58 -14.69 13.60
CA CYS A 283 12.92 -13.32 13.98
C CYS A 283 11.67 -12.47 14.25
N ALA A 284 11.45 -12.14 15.52
CA ALA A 284 10.45 -11.16 15.95
C ALA A 284 10.99 -9.72 16.02
N ASN A 285 12.28 -9.50 15.73
CA ASN A 285 12.91 -8.19 15.87
C ASN A 285 12.42 -7.23 14.79
N GLN A 286 11.71 -6.18 15.19
CA GLN A 286 11.14 -5.17 14.31
C GLN A 286 12.15 -4.51 13.36
N TRP A 287 13.40 -4.32 13.79
CA TRP A 287 14.43 -3.67 12.97
C TRP A 287 14.87 -4.57 11.81
N VAL A 288 14.77 -5.89 11.96
CA VAL A 288 15.02 -6.83 10.87
C VAL A 288 13.89 -6.75 9.83
N TRP A 289 12.63 -6.62 10.27
CA TRP A 289 11.49 -6.41 9.37
C TRP A 289 11.57 -5.06 8.65
N LEU A 290 12.05 -4.02 9.33
CA LEU A 290 12.29 -2.71 8.69
C LEU A 290 13.42 -2.79 7.68
N ALA A 291 14.52 -3.47 8.02
CA ALA A 291 15.60 -3.73 7.07
C ALA A 291 15.10 -4.52 5.86
N ALA A 292 14.27 -5.55 6.06
CA ALA A 292 13.68 -6.33 4.96
C ALA A 292 12.79 -5.45 4.06
N PHE A 293 11.94 -4.60 4.64
CA PHE A 293 11.12 -3.65 3.89
C PHE A 293 11.97 -2.68 3.06
N ILE A 294 12.99 -2.08 3.67
CA ILE A 294 13.93 -1.17 2.99
C ILE A 294 14.65 -1.91 1.86
N SER A 295 15.22 -3.08 2.13
CA SER A 295 15.91 -3.89 1.12
C SER A 295 15.00 -4.27 -0.04
N MET A 296 13.77 -4.70 0.21
CA MET A 296 12.83 -5.01 -0.87
C MET A 296 12.38 -3.77 -1.63
N THR A 297 12.34 -2.60 -0.98
CA THR A 297 12.03 -1.33 -1.64
C THR A 297 13.12 -0.92 -2.61
N PHE A 298 14.40 -1.07 -2.24
CA PHE A 298 15.51 -0.63 -3.10
C PHE A 298 16.06 -1.69 -4.05
N ALA A 299 15.90 -2.98 -3.75
CA ALA A 299 16.48 -4.07 -4.55
C ALA A 299 15.45 -5.10 -5.03
N GLY A 300 14.26 -5.15 -4.44
CA GLY A 300 13.26 -6.17 -4.74
C GLY A 300 12.77 -6.12 -6.18
N LEU A 301 12.10 -5.04 -6.57
CA LEU A 301 11.59 -4.89 -7.93
C LEU A 301 12.70 -4.91 -9.00
N PRO A 302 13.88 -4.27 -8.82
CA PRO A 302 15.02 -4.46 -9.71
C PRO A 302 15.46 -5.93 -9.87
N CYS A 303 15.46 -6.70 -8.80
CA CYS A 303 15.76 -8.14 -8.87
C CYS A 303 14.70 -8.87 -9.70
N ILE A 304 13.41 -8.60 -9.48
CA ILE A 304 12.31 -9.21 -10.24
C ILE A 304 12.40 -8.89 -11.74
N ILE A 305 12.68 -7.63 -12.10
CA ILE A 305 12.90 -7.21 -13.49
C ILE A 305 14.06 -8.00 -14.12
N SER A 306 15.19 -8.08 -13.41
CA SER A 306 16.37 -8.80 -13.88
C SER A 306 16.09 -10.30 -14.08
N VAL A 307 15.35 -10.92 -13.15
CA VAL A 307 14.95 -12.33 -13.25
C VAL A 307 14.04 -12.55 -14.45
N ASN A 308 13.01 -11.71 -14.64
CA ASN A 308 12.11 -11.83 -15.79
C ASN A 308 12.88 -11.74 -17.10
N MET A 309 13.70 -10.70 -17.27
CA MET A 309 14.49 -10.50 -18.48
C MET A 309 15.38 -11.71 -18.78
N ARG A 310 16.10 -12.23 -17.77
CA ARG A 310 16.96 -13.41 -17.94
C ARG A 310 16.20 -14.68 -18.31
N LEU A 311 15.00 -14.89 -17.78
CA LEU A 311 14.16 -16.04 -18.16
C LEU A 311 13.83 -16.01 -19.66
N TRP A 312 13.56 -14.82 -20.20
CA TRP A 312 13.23 -14.64 -21.61
C TRP A 312 14.46 -14.67 -22.52
N GLU A 313 15.61 -14.16 -22.06
CA GLU A 313 16.90 -14.35 -22.74
C GLU A 313 17.22 -15.83 -22.93
N TRP A 314 17.01 -16.63 -21.89
CA TRP A 314 17.28 -18.07 -21.94
C TRP A 314 16.30 -18.82 -22.85
N GLY A 315 15.05 -18.36 -22.92
CA GLY A 315 14.02 -18.90 -23.80
C GLY A 315 14.24 -18.64 -25.30
N GLY A 316 15.31 -17.93 -25.67
CA GLY A 316 15.64 -17.64 -27.07
C GLY A 316 14.88 -16.46 -27.66
N GLU A 317 14.02 -15.79 -26.87
CA GLU A 317 13.58 -14.45 -27.24
C GLU A 317 14.76 -13.50 -27.05
N VAL A 318 15.19 -12.87 -28.15
CA VAL A 318 16.33 -11.95 -28.11
C VAL A 318 15.93 -10.71 -27.32
N VAL A 319 16.24 -10.71 -26.02
CA VAL A 319 15.95 -9.57 -25.16
C VAL A 319 16.81 -8.37 -25.54
N TYR A 320 18.00 -8.52 -26.12
CA TYR A 320 18.77 -7.39 -26.69
C TYR A 320 19.80 -7.82 -27.75
N ARG A 321 19.81 -7.12 -28.91
CA ARG A 321 21.07 -6.78 -29.60
C ARG A 321 21.46 -5.40 -29.08
N GLY A 322 22.57 -5.33 -28.36
CA GLY A 322 23.08 -4.07 -27.82
C GLY A 322 23.30 -3.02 -28.91
N GLY A 323 23.07 -1.75 -28.55
CA GLY A 323 23.67 -0.60 -29.19
C GLY A 323 23.17 -0.28 -30.60
N GLN A 324 22.13 0.55 -30.68
CA GLN A 324 22.31 1.78 -31.45
C GLN A 324 22.07 2.95 -30.49
N GLU A 325 22.96 3.93 -30.60
CA GLU A 325 22.89 5.27 -30.00
C GLU A 325 21.65 6.03 -30.52
N CYS A 326 20.46 5.46 -30.43
CA CYS A 326 19.23 6.09 -30.89
C CYS A 326 18.72 7.05 -29.82
N ASP A 327 19.07 8.32 -30.00
CA ASP A 327 18.16 9.45 -29.84
C ASP A 327 17.45 9.61 -28.49
N VAL A 328 18.15 9.41 -27.37
CA VAL A 328 17.66 9.85 -26.04
C VAL A 328 17.21 11.32 -26.07
N TYR A 329 17.81 12.15 -26.93
CA TYR A 329 17.46 13.55 -27.12
C TYR A 329 16.10 13.80 -27.81
N LEU A 330 15.70 13.01 -28.81
CA LEU A 330 14.37 13.19 -29.45
C LEU A 330 13.23 12.79 -28.51
N TYR A 331 13.44 11.81 -27.63
CA TYR A 331 12.42 11.34 -26.72
C TYR A 331 12.25 12.21 -25.47
N VAL A 332 13.30 12.90 -25.01
CA VAL A 332 13.16 13.92 -23.95
C VAL A 332 12.27 15.07 -24.42
N GLU A 333 12.37 15.48 -25.69
CA GLU A 333 11.46 16.47 -26.28
C GLU A 333 10.01 15.96 -26.40
N GLU A 334 9.78 14.66 -26.67
CA GLU A 334 8.43 14.10 -26.63
C GLU A 334 7.82 14.06 -25.22
N ILE A 335 8.60 13.68 -24.20
CA ILE A 335 8.11 13.68 -22.81
C ILE A 335 7.88 15.10 -22.31
N LEU A 336 8.79 16.04 -22.61
CA LEU A 336 8.58 17.46 -22.32
C LEU A 336 7.39 18.00 -23.12
N GLY A 337 7.16 17.52 -24.34
CA GLY A 337 6.00 17.81 -25.17
C GLY A 337 4.69 17.30 -24.55
N MET A 338 4.66 16.05 -24.07
CA MET A 338 3.51 15.46 -23.38
C MET A 338 3.25 16.10 -22.03
N ALA A 339 4.31 16.42 -21.26
CA ALA A 339 4.19 17.14 -20.00
C ALA A 339 3.69 18.57 -20.23
N ARG A 340 4.18 19.26 -21.27
CA ARG A 340 3.64 20.56 -21.71
C ARG A 340 2.19 20.42 -22.16
N ALA A 341 1.84 19.39 -22.92
CA ALA A 341 0.47 19.14 -23.37
C ALA A 341 -0.48 18.77 -22.21
N LEU A 342 -0.02 18.07 -21.19
CA LEU A 342 -0.78 17.80 -19.96
C LEU A 342 -0.93 19.05 -19.10
N CYS A 343 0.13 19.87 -18.98
CA CYS A 343 0.09 21.14 -18.26
C CYS A 343 -0.75 22.21 -18.99
N LEU A 344 -0.79 22.20 -20.33
CA LEU A 344 -1.56 23.15 -21.16
C LEU A 344 -2.98 22.64 -21.48
N GLY A 345 -3.19 21.32 -21.51
CA GLY A 345 -4.47 20.65 -21.72
C GLY A 345 -5.38 20.67 -20.47
N LEU A 346 -4.83 20.98 -19.30
CA LEU A 346 -5.56 21.39 -18.10
C LEU A 346 -6.02 22.86 -18.18
N SER A 347 -6.30 23.36 -19.39
CA SER A 347 -7.13 24.56 -19.53
C SER A 347 -8.57 24.20 -19.13
N SER A 348 -9.26 25.19 -18.57
CA SER A 348 -10.49 25.14 -17.75
C SER A 348 -11.69 24.31 -18.28
N SER A 349 -11.63 23.79 -19.51
CA SER A 349 -12.75 23.09 -20.17
C SER A 349 -12.82 21.59 -19.86
N CYS A 350 -11.71 20.93 -19.47
CA CYS A 350 -11.74 19.50 -19.10
C CYS A 350 -12.14 19.24 -17.65
N MET A 351 -11.88 20.19 -16.74
CA MET A 351 -12.27 20.06 -15.33
C MET A 351 -13.80 20.12 -15.17
N SER A 352 -14.51 20.93 -15.97
CA SER A 352 -15.97 21.03 -15.93
C SER A 352 -16.69 19.79 -16.47
N PHE A 353 -16.07 19.02 -17.36
CA PHE A 353 -16.63 17.77 -17.87
C PHE A 353 -16.50 16.61 -16.87
N ILE A 354 -15.42 16.59 -16.10
CA ILE A 354 -15.19 15.60 -15.04
C ILE A 354 -16.05 15.91 -13.81
N GLU A 355 -16.25 17.18 -13.45
CA GLU A 355 -17.12 17.59 -12.33
C GLU A 355 -18.63 17.45 -12.63
N SER A 356 -19.04 17.31 -13.89
CA SER A 356 -20.46 17.20 -14.27
C SER A 356 -20.93 15.77 -14.55
N ASN A 357 -20.02 14.78 -14.58
CA ASN A 357 -20.36 13.38 -14.91
C ASN A 357 -19.91 12.34 -13.87
N PHE A 358 -19.38 12.78 -12.72
CA PHE A 358 -19.07 11.95 -11.55
C PHE A 358 -19.35 12.73 -10.27
#